data_AF-A0A4Y9ZS55-F1
#
_entry.id   AF-A0A4Y9ZS55-F1
#
_cell.length_a   1.000
_cell.length_b   1.000
_cell.length_c   1.000
_cell.angle_alpha   90.00
_cell.angle_beta   90.00
_cell.angle_gamma   90.00
#
_symmetry.space_group_name_H-M   'P 1'
#
loop_
_entity.id
_entity.type
_entity.pdbx_description
1 polymer ?
#
loop_
_entity_poly.entity_id
_entity_poly.type
_entity_poly.pdbx_seq_one_letter_code
_entity_poly.pdbx_strand_id
1 'polypeptide(L)'
;MRDLAREEATELLASLTHDLTRTFPALLIPPSSTADLSALLELKSGVGGSESSLFLADLLRMYTRFAHGQRWHSTVLASTPLDSGGIRDA
;
A
#
# COMPACT_ATOMS: atom_id res chain seq x y z
N MET A 1 -31.76 20.15 20.75
CA MET A 1 -31.22 20.48 19.40
C MET A 1 -29.81 19.96 19.22
N ARG A 2 -28.82 20.33 20.05
CA ARG A 2 -27.44 19.79 19.91
C ARG A 2 -27.34 18.27 20.05
N ASP A 3 -28.08 17.68 21.00
CA ASP A 3 -27.97 16.24 21.23
C ASP A 3 -28.66 15.43 20.12
N LEU A 4 -29.83 15.87 19.65
CA LEU A 4 -30.49 15.34 18.45
C LEU A 4 -29.55 15.37 17.22
N ALA A 5 -28.84 16.48 17.00
CA ALA A 5 -27.89 16.60 15.89
C ALA A 5 -26.68 15.66 16.03
N ARG A 6 -26.26 15.33 17.26
CA ARG A 6 -25.16 14.36 17.51
C ARG A 6 -25.60 12.93 17.25
N GLU A 7 -26.82 12.58 17.68
CA GLU A 7 -27.41 11.27 17.41
C GLU A 7 -27.54 11.05 15.90
N GLU A 8 -28.12 12.02 15.19
CA GLU A 8 -28.26 11.97 13.73
C GLU A 8 -26.90 11.88 13.03
N ALA A 9 -25.90 12.67 13.46
CA ALA A 9 -24.56 12.58 12.89
C ALA A 9 -23.91 11.20 13.10
N THR A 10 -24.17 10.55 14.24
CA THR A 10 -23.64 9.23 14.54
C THR A 10 -24.25 8.17 13.60
N GLU A 11 -25.56 8.24 13.38
CA GLU A 11 -26.27 7.35 12.46
C GLU A 11 -25.83 7.55 11.01
N LEU A 12 -25.73 8.80 10.56
CA LEU A 12 -25.27 9.14 9.21
C LEU A 12 -23.83 8.70 8.96
N LEU A 13 -22.93 8.89 9.94
CA LEU A 13 -21.54 8.43 9.83
C LEU A 13 -21.44 6.91 9.78
N ALA A 14 -22.28 6.20 10.54
CA ALA A 14 -22.34 4.74 10.47
C ALA A 14 -22.81 4.26 9.09
N SER A 15 -23.88 4.88 8.55
CA SER A 15 -24.38 4.59 7.20
C SER A 15 -23.33 4.87 6.13
N LEU A 16 -22.70 6.05 6.19
CA LEU A 16 -21.66 6.46 5.23
C LEU A 16 -20.46 5.51 5.28
N THR A 17 -20.04 5.10 6.49
CA THR A 17 -18.95 4.14 6.66
C THR A 17 -19.30 2.79 6.05
N HIS A 18 -20.52 2.32 6.22
CA HIS A 18 -20.99 1.08 5.60
C HIS A 18 -20.92 1.17 4.07
N ASP A 19 -21.42 2.25 3.50
CA ASP A 19 -21.45 2.44 2.05
C ASP A 19 -20.05 2.54 1.45
N LEU A 20 -19.15 3.30 2.09
CA LEU A 20 -17.77 3.46 1.63
C LEU A 20 -16.94 2.18 1.75
N THR A 21 -17.20 1.34 2.76
CA THR A 21 -16.39 0.15 3.03
C THR A 21 -16.93 -1.14 2.39
N ARG A 22 -18.24 -1.22 2.11
CA ARG A 22 -18.87 -2.44 1.59
C ARG A 22 -19.60 -2.21 0.27
N THR A 23 -20.51 -1.24 0.22
CA THR A 23 -21.39 -1.03 -0.94
C THR A 23 -20.60 -0.57 -2.16
N PHE A 24 -19.87 0.55 -2.05
CA PHE A 24 -19.18 1.13 -3.20
C PHE A 24 -18.00 0.30 -3.72
N PRO A 25 -17.13 -0.30 -2.88
CA PRO A 25 -16.06 -1.15 -3.39
C PRO A 25 -16.58 -2.33 -4.21
N ALA A 26 -17.67 -2.96 -3.79
CA ALA A 26 -18.29 -4.09 -4.51
C ALA A 26 -18.90 -3.68 -5.86
N LEU A 27 -19.34 -2.43 -5.99
CA LEU A 27 -19.92 -1.90 -7.24
C LEU A 27 -18.86 -1.39 -8.22
N LEU A 28 -17.74 -0.86 -7.70
CA LEU A 28 -16.71 -0.17 -8.49
C LEU A 28 -15.54 -1.08 -8.87
N ILE A 29 -15.24 -2.07 -8.03
CA ILE A 29 -14.07 -2.92 -8.20
C ILE A 29 -14.55 -4.35 -8.47
N PRO A 30 -14.35 -4.87 -9.69
CA PRO A 30 -14.71 -6.26 -9.96
C PRO A 30 -13.90 -7.20 -9.05
N PRO A 31 -14.47 -8.36 -8.66
CA PRO A 31 -13.74 -9.33 -7.86
C PRO A 31 -12.45 -9.74 -8.57
N SER A 32 -11.31 -9.58 -7.89
CA SER A 32 -10.01 -10.00 -8.42
C SER A 32 -9.85 -11.50 -8.25
N SER A 33 -9.50 -12.20 -9.34
CA SER A 33 -9.15 -13.62 -9.31
C SER A 33 -7.87 -13.92 -8.53
N THR A 34 -7.09 -12.89 -8.20
CA THR A 34 -5.80 -13.01 -7.50
C THR A 34 -5.79 -12.34 -6.13
N ALA A 35 -6.96 -11.93 -5.61
CA ALA A 35 -7.07 -11.18 -4.35
C ALA A 35 -6.39 -11.88 -3.16
N ASP A 36 -6.48 -13.21 -3.11
CA ASP A 36 -5.94 -14.03 -2.02
C ASP A 36 -4.50 -14.54 -2.29
N LEU A 37 -3.89 -14.14 -3.41
CA LEU A 37 -2.54 -14.56 -3.78
C LEU A 37 -1.49 -13.62 -3.21
N SER A 38 -0.28 -14.15 -3.00
CA SER A 38 0.88 -13.32 -2.68
C SER A 38 1.28 -12.45 -3.88
N ALA A 39 1.71 -11.23 -3.61
CA ALA A 39 2.23 -10.33 -4.62
C ALA A 39 3.74 -10.48 -4.78
N LEU A 40 4.22 -10.37 -6.02
CA LEU A 40 5.63 -10.13 -6.33
C LEU A 40 5.80 -8.66 -6.69
N LEU A 41 6.72 -7.98 -6.01
CA LEU A 41 7.05 -6.58 -6.29
C LEU A 41 8.44 -6.52 -6.90
N GLU A 42 8.54 -5.97 -8.11
CA GLU A 42 9.81 -5.68 -8.77
C GLU A 42 10.03 -4.17 -8.78
N LEU A 43 11.12 -3.72 -8.15
CA LEU A 43 11.52 -2.33 -8.10
C LEU A 43 12.71 -2.13 -9.04
N LYS A 44 12.64 -1.13 -9.91
CA LYS A 44 13.71 -0.78 -10.87
C LYS A 44 14.05 0.69 -10.81
N SER A 45 15.34 1.02 -10.79
CA SER A 45 15.80 2.41 -10.85
C SER A 45 15.43 2.99 -12.20
N GLY A 46 14.76 4.13 -12.19
CA GLY A 46 14.38 4.87 -13.38
C GLY A 46 15.48 5.84 -13.84
N VAL A 47 15.05 6.89 -14.52
CA VAL A 47 15.94 7.98 -14.95
C VAL A 47 16.36 8.81 -13.74
N GLY A 48 17.60 9.32 -13.75
CA GLY A 48 18.13 10.13 -12.65
C GLY A 48 19.38 9.55 -11.98
N GLY A 49 19.99 8.50 -12.54
CA GLY A 49 21.30 8.01 -12.13
C GLY A 49 21.35 7.56 -10.67
N SER A 50 22.29 8.12 -9.90
CA SER A 50 22.52 7.79 -8.49
C SER A 50 21.30 8.02 -7.61
N GLU A 51 20.60 9.13 -7.81
CA GLU A 51 19.46 9.56 -7.01
C GLU A 51 18.29 8.58 -7.13
N SER A 52 18.05 8.06 -8.35
CA SER A 52 17.02 7.03 -8.53
C SER A 52 17.37 5.73 -7.81
N SER A 53 18.65 5.38 -7.74
CA SER A 53 19.09 4.13 -7.09
C SER A 53 19.03 4.24 -5.57
N LEU A 54 19.34 5.42 -5.02
CA LEU A 54 19.16 5.73 -3.61
C LEU A 54 17.67 5.71 -3.22
N PHE A 55 16.82 6.33 -4.05
CA PHE A 55 15.39 6.33 -3.81
C PHE A 55 14.78 4.93 -3.87
N LEU A 56 15.26 4.06 -4.76
CA LEU A 56 14.80 2.67 -4.81
C LEU A 56 15.13 1.92 -3.51
N ALA A 57 16.31 2.16 -2.92
CA ALA A 57 16.66 1.59 -1.62
C ALA A 57 15.71 2.07 -0.50
N ASP A 58 15.25 3.32 -0.57
CA ASP A 58 14.25 3.86 0.34
C ASP A 58 12.87 3.23 0.12
N LEU A 59 12.44 3.02 -1.13
CA LEU A 59 11.21 2.32 -1.46
C LEU A 59 11.21 0.87 -0.95
N LEU A 60 12.30 0.14 -1.19
CA LEU A 60 12.45 -1.23 -0.69
C LEU A 60 12.28 -1.24 0.83
N ARG A 61 13.00 -0.37 1.54
CA ARG A 61 12.90 -0.24 3.01
C ARG A 61 11.48 0.15 3.46
N MET A 62 10.81 1.04 2.73
CA MET A 62 9.44 1.47 3.02
C MET A 62 8.46 0.29 2.89
N TYR A 63 8.49 -0.44 1.78
CA TYR A 63 7.58 -1.56 1.54
C TYR A 63 7.84 -2.73 2.48
N THR A 64 9.09 -3.06 2.79
CA THR A 64 9.41 -4.09 3.80
C THR A 64 8.84 -3.69 5.16
N ARG A 65 8.99 -2.43 5.59
CA ARG A 65 8.41 -1.95 6.85
C ARG A 65 6.89 -1.95 6.84
N PHE A 66 6.27 -1.56 5.73
CA PHE A 66 4.82 -1.59 5.57
C PHE A 66 4.28 -3.02 5.69
N ALA A 67 4.90 -3.98 5.00
CA ALA A 67 4.53 -5.39 5.08
C ALA A 67 4.62 -5.92 6.52
N HIS A 68 5.70 -5.61 7.23
CA HIS A 68 5.81 -5.95 8.66
C HIS A 68 4.71 -5.31 9.51
N GLY A 69 4.36 -4.04 9.28
CA GLY A 69 3.27 -3.35 9.97
C GLY A 69 1.90 -3.98 9.74
N GLN A 70 1.67 -4.54 8.54
CA GLN A 70 0.47 -5.30 8.20
C GLN A 70 0.51 -6.76 8.66
N ARG A 71 1.60 -7.19 9.31
CA ARG A 71 1.88 -8.60 9.67
C ARG A 71 1.95 -9.53 8.47
N TRP A 72 2.38 -9.04 7.32
CA TRP A 72 2.65 -9.84 6.14
C TRP A 72 4.06 -10.40 6.17
N HIS A 73 4.23 -11.62 5.66
CA HIS A 73 5.56 -12.18 5.41
C HIS A 73 6.12 -11.58 4.11
N SER A 74 7.32 -11.01 4.17
CA SER A 74 8.02 -10.46 3.01
C SER A 74 9.46 -10.96 2.98
N THR A 75 9.93 -11.35 1.80
CA THR A 75 11.31 -11.80 1.56
C THR A 75 11.84 -11.14 0.29
N VAL A 76 13.08 -10.64 0.33
CA VAL A 76 13.77 -10.13 -0.86
C VAL A 76 14.37 -11.32 -1.60
N LEU A 77 14.01 -11.48 -2.88
CA LEU A 77 14.42 -12.62 -3.70
C LEU A 77 15.70 -12.33 -4.49
N ALA A 78 15.83 -11.12 -5.00
CA ALA A 78 17.00 -10.64 -5.74
C ALA A 78 17.24 -9.18 -5.39
N SER A 79 18.48 -8.71 -5.46
CA SER A 79 18.79 -7.29 -5.34
C SER A 79 20.16 -7.00 -5.93
N THR A 80 20.29 -5.91 -6.68
CA THR A 80 21.54 -5.44 -7.27
C THR A 80 21.96 -4.12 -6.59
N PRO A 81 22.76 -4.17 -5.50
CA PRO A 81 23.30 -2.97 -4.88
C PRO A 81 24.37 -2.30 -5.76
N LEU A 82 24.59 -1.00 -5.55
CA LEU A 82 25.62 -0.24 -6.26
C LEU A 82 26.74 0.19 -5.30
N ASP A 83 27.98 0.24 -5.79
CA ASP A 83 29.16 0.66 -5.01
C ASP A 83 29.07 2.12 -4.52
N SER A 84 28.37 2.98 -5.27
CA SER A 84 28.06 4.37 -4.88
C SER A 84 27.00 4.49 -3.78
N GLY A 85 26.44 3.37 -3.32
CA GLY A 85 25.22 3.32 -2.54
C GLY A 85 23.96 3.27 -3.40
N GLY A 86 22.88 2.77 -2.81
CA GLY A 86 21.60 2.57 -3.49
C GLY A 86 21.46 1.17 -4.12
N ILE A 87 20.35 0.97 -4.81
CA ILE A 87 19.96 -0.31 -5.43
C ILE A 87 19.47 -0.03 -6.85
N ARG A 88 19.97 -0.80 -7.83
CA ARG A 88 19.53 -0.74 -9.23
C ARG A 88 18.20 -1.45 -9.45
N ASP A 89 18.07 -2.65 -8.91
CA ASP A 89 16.88 -3.48 -8.99
C ASP A 89 16.77 -4.38 -7.76
N ALA A 90 15.55 -4.66 -7.32
CA ALA A 90 15.21 -5.56 -6.22
C ALA A 90 13.78 -6.11 -6.32
#